data_AF-A0A537KFT9-F1
#
_entry.id   AF-A0A537KFT9-F1
#
_cell.length_a   1.000
_cell.length_b   1.000
_cell.length_c   1.000
_cell.angle_alpha   90.00
_cell.angle_beta   90.00
_cell.angle_gamma   90.00
#
_symmetry.space_group_name_H-M   'P 1'
#
loop_
_entity.id
_entity.type
_entity.pdbx_description
1 polymer ?
#
loop_
_entity_poly.entity_id
_entity_poly.type
_entity_poly.pdbx_seq_one_letter_code
_entity_poly.pdbx_strand_id
1 'polypeptide(L)'
;MKSINKIWSSKLWWLFLLILVVAVNLLASVFHTRLDLTKEKRYTLSNASKQLLRNLNEPVTIDVFVHKKNLPSEVKKLENSIAEFLLNCKEYARNNLQFRFLNPYEGLIDSAQTRMEDSLNYFYGLYPSVLSAPEKVGDELEISKLIHGAVVK
;
A
#
# COMPACT_ATOMS: atom_id res chain seq x y z
N MET A 1 -6.96 7.35 -45.00
CA MET A 1 -6.37 5.98 -44.94
C MET A 1 -5.11 5.79 -45.79
N LYS A 2 -4.98 6.37 -47.00
CA LYS A 2 -3.77 6.18 -47.86
C LYS A 2 -2.44 6.71 -47.26
N SER A 3 -2.47 7.78 -46.48
CA SER A 3 -1.26 8.38 -45.88
C SER A 3 -0.64 7.55 -44.76
N ILE A 4 -1.44 6.78 -44.03
CA ILE A 4 -0.96 5.88 -42.95
C ILE A 4 -0.15 4.73 -43.55
N ASN A 5 -0.65 4.07 -44.61
CA ASN A 5 0.07 2.96 -45.25
C ASN A 5 1.41 3.41 -45.86
N LYS A 6 1.51 4.67 -46.29
CA LYS A 6 2.76 5.25 -46.83
C LYS A 6 3.82 5.47 -45.73
N ILE A 7 3.40 5.82 -44.52
CA ILE A 7 4.30 6.00 -43.37
C ILE A 7 4.87 4.64 -42.93
N TRP A 8 4.03 3.61 -42.88
CA TRP A 8 4.41 2.25 -42.46
C TRP A 8 5.30 1.51 -43.46
N SER A 9 5.25 1.86 -44.75
CA SER A 9 6.10 1.27 -45.80
C SER A 9 7.45 1.98 -46.00
N SER A 10 7.72 3.06 -45.26
CA SER A 10 8.94 3.87 -45.41
C SER A 10 10.05 3.41 -44.46
N LYS A 11 11.31 3.41 -44.92
CA LYS A 11 12.50 3.19 -44.07
C LYS A 11 12.60 4.16 -42.88
N LEU A 12 11.89 5.28 -42.92
CA LEU A 12 11.88 6.31 -41.87
C LEU A 12 10.73 6.15 -40.84
N TRP A 13 9.93 5.08 -40.93
CA TRP A 13 8.83 4.84 -40.00
C TRP A 13 9.25 4.83 -38.52
N TRP A 14 10.45 4.32 -38.24
CA TRP A 14 11.02 4.30 -36.88
C TRP A 14 11.22 5.72 -36.30
N LEU A 15 11.48 6.73 -37.14
CA LEU A 15 11.61 8.12 -36.69
C LEU A 15 10.26 8.65 -36.18
N PHE A 16 9.17 8.28 -36.86
CA PHE A 16 7.82 8.63 -36.45
C PHE A 16 7.42 7.91 -35.15
N LEU A 17 7.82 6.64 -35.00
CA LEU A 17 7.64 5.88 -33.76
C LEU A 17 8.42 6.52 -32.59
N LEU A 18 9.65 6.96 -32.84
CA LEU A 18 10.47 7.64 -31.84
C LEU A 18 9.84 8.96 -31.39
N ILE A 19 9.37 9.79 -32.34
CA ILE A 19 8.64 11.03 -32.03
C ILE A 19 7.39 10.73 -31.19
N LEU A 20 6.63 9.68 -31.53
CA LEU A 20 5.45 9.27 -30.78
C LEU A 20 5.79 8.86 -29.34
N VAL A 21 6.85 8.06 -29.15
CA VAL A 21 7.30 7.63 -27.82
C VAL A 21 7.72 8.82 -26.97
N VAL A 22 8.47 9.77 -27.54
CA VAL A 22 8.88 11.00 -26.85
C VAL A 22 7.65 11.84 -26.48
N ALA A 23 6.69 12.02 -27.39
CA ALA A 23 5.47 12.77 -27.12
C ALA A 23 4.61 12.11 -26.01
N VAL A 24 4.46 10.78 -26.04
CA VAL A 24 3.75 10.04 -24.98
C VAL A 24 4.47 10.16 -23.64
N ASN A 25 5.81 10.10 -23.62
CA ASN A 25 6.57 10.25 -22.38
C ASN A 25 6.42 11.66 -21.78
N LEU A 26 6.47 12.71 -22.61
CA LEU A 26 6.22 14.09 -22.18
C LEU A 26 4.79 14.27 -21.64
N LEU A 27 3.79 13.70 -22.32
CA LEU A 27 2.40 13.73 -21.84
C LEU A 27 2.24 12.96 -20.52
N ALA A 28 2.86 11.79 -20.38
CA ALA A 28 2.83 11.01 -19.15
C ALA A 28 3.52 11.73 -17.97
N SER A 29 4.55 12.55 -18.24
CA SER A 29 5.21 13.39 -17.24
C SER A 29 4.29 14.50 -16.71
N VAL A 30 3.38 15.02 -17.54
CA VAL A 30 2.43 16.07 -17.14
C VAL A 30 1.19 15.46 -16.47
N PHE A 31 0.65 14.39 -17.04
CA PHE A 31 -0.58 13.74 -16.57
C PHE A 31 -0.27 12.58 -15.61
N HIS A 32 -0.21 12.89 -14.31
CA HIS A 32 -0.09 11.89 -13.25
C HIS A 32 -1.43 11.16 -13.01
N THR A 33 -1.77 10.24 -13.91
CA THR A 33 -2.94 9.36 -13.73
C THR A 33 -2.49 7.93 -13.41
N ARG A 34 -3.14 7.30 -12.41
CA ARG A 34 -2.92 5.90 -12.05
C ARG A 34 -4.05 5.08 -12.62
N LEU A 35 -3.82 4.46 -13.78
CA LEU A 35 -4.79 3.57 -14.42
C LEU A 35 -4.57 2.14 -13.93
N ASP A 36 -5.59 1.56 -13.30
CA ASP A 36 -5.58 0.15 -12.93
C ASP A 36 -5.81 -0.71 -14.18
N LEU A 37 -4.76 -1.41 -14.64
CA LEU A 37 -4.79 -2.29 -15.81
C LEU A 37 -5.21 -3.73 -15.47
N THR A 38 -5.56 -4.02 -14.22
CA THR A 38 -6.04 -5.35 -13.85
C THR A 38 -7.44 -5.59 -14.40
N LYS A 39 -7.72 -6.83 -14.82
CA LYS A 39 -9.03 -7.23 -15.37
C LYS A 39 -10.17 -6.90 -14.42
N GLU A 40 -9.97 -7.19 -13.14
CA GLU A 40 -10.98 -7.04 -12.08
C GLU A 40 -10.89 -5.71 -11.32
N LYS A 41 -10.04 -4.76 -11.77
CA LYS A 41 -9.84 -3.47 -11.11
C LYS A 41 -9.54 -3.57 -9.60
N ARG A 42 -8.69 -4.53 -9.21
CA ARG A 42 -8.40 -4.87 -7.80
C ARG A 42 -7.74 -3.74 -7.00
N TYR A 43 -7.19 -2.74 -7.70
CA TYR A 43 -6.54 -1.57 -7.10
C TYR A 43 -7.40 -0.31 -7.23
N THR A 44 -8.64 -0.43 -7.74
CA THR A 44 -9.57 0.67 -7.89
C THR A 44 -10.66 0.59 -6.83
N LEU A 45 -10.88 1.69 -6.11
CA LEU A 45 -12.00 1.77 -5.16
C LEU A 45 -13.35 1.76 -5.88
N SER A 46 -14.34 1.09 -5.25
CA SER A 46 -15.72 1.14 -5.70
C SER A 46 -16.26 2.57 -5.67
N ASN A 47 -17.28 2.88 -6.48
CA ASN A 47 -17.90 4.20 -6.46
C ASN A 47 -18.50 4.55 -5.09
N ALA A 48 -19.09 3.58 -4.40
CA ALA A 48 -19.60 3.76 -3.04
C ALA A 48 -18.48 4.12 -2.06
N SER A 49 -17.34 3.42 -2.10
CA SER A 49 -16.17 3.72 -1.25
C SER A 49 -15.62 5.13 -1.52
N LYS A 50 -15.52 5.53 -2.79
CA LYS A 50 -15.10 6.89 -3.17
C LYS A 50 -16.04 7.95 -2.61
N GLN A 51 -17.35 7.71 -2.66
CA GLN A 51 -18.35 8.64 -2.13
C GLN A 51 -18.27 8.74 -0.61
N LEU A 52 -18.13 7.61 0.10
CA LEU A 52 -17.93 7.61 1.55
C LEU A 52 -16.68 8.40 1.95
N LEU A 53 -15.55 8.15 1.29
CA LEU A 53 -14.29 8.83 1.58
C LEU A 53 -14.38 10.35 1.32
N ARG A 54 -15.05 10.76 0.24
CA ARG A 54 -15.24 12.20 -0.07
C ARG A 54 -16.15 12.91 0.93
N ASN A 55 -17.04 12.18 1.58
CA ASN A 55 -18.04 12.70 2.52
C ASN A 55 -17.59 12.58 3.99
N LEU A 56 -16.33 12.24 4.25
CA LEU A 56 -15.76 12.30 5.60
C LEU A 56 -15.81 13.75 6.10
N ASN A 57 -16.63 14.01 7.11
CA ASN A 57 -16.79 15.35 7.69
C ASN A 57 -15.70 15.69 8.72
N GLU A 58 -15.15 14.67 9.38
CA GLU A 58 -14.14 14.79 10.42
C GLU A 58 -12.89 13.97 10.06
N PRO A 59 -11.69 14.36 10.55
CA PRO A 59 -10.48 13.60 10.33
C PRO A 59 -10.54 12.22 11.00
N VAL A 60 -10.37 11.17 10.21
CA VAL A 60 -10.24 9.79 10.68
C VAL A 60 -8.78 9.39 10.69
N THR A 61 -8.34 8.77 11.78
CA THR A 61 -6.97 8.25 11.92
C THR A 61 -6.98 6.72 12.00
N ILE A 62 -6.16 6.08 11.17
CA ILE A 62 -5.99 4.64 11.14
C ILE A 62 -4.60 4.27 11.66
N ASP A 63 -4.57 3.64 12.83
CA ASP A 63 -3.35 3.10 13.42
C ASP A 63 -3.20 1.64 12.97
N VAL A 64 -2.23 1.35 12.10
CA VAL A 64 -1.98 0.01 11.55
C VAL A 64 -0.86 -0.68 12.32
N PHE A 65 -1.18 -1.78 12.99
CA PHE A 65 -0.24 -2.63 13.70
C PHE A 65 0.14 -3.78 12.78
N VAL A 66 1.14 -3.60 11.92
CA VAL A 66 1.79 -4.65 11.12
C VAL A 66 3.30 -4.40 11.02
N HIS A 67 3.81 -3.35 11.67
CA HIS A 67 5.17 -2.87 11.48
C HIS A 67 6.14 -3.50 12.48
N LYS A 68 7.24 -4.08 11.98
CA LYS A 68 8.36 -4.57 12.79
C LYS A 68 9.65 -4.54 11.97
N LYS A 69 10.80 -4.48 12.64
CA LYS A 69 12.10 -4.69 11.97
C LYS A 69 12.22 -6.14 11.50
N ASN A 70 12.93 -6.35 10.39
CA ASN A 70 13.29 -7.68 9.88
C ASN A 70 12.10 -8.62 9.59
N LEU A 71 10.95 -8.06 9.19
CA LEU A 71 9.80 -8.86 8.75
C LEU A 71 10.14 -9.81 7.58
N PRO A 72 9.55 -11.02 7.54
CA PRO A 72 9.55 -11.89 6.37
C PRO A 72 9.06 -11.15 5.12
N SER A 73 9.52 -11.61 3.95
CA SER A 73 9.14 -11.03 2.66
C SER A 73 7.62 -11.01 2.46
N GLU A 74 6.94 -12.04 2.93
CA GLU A 74 5.49 -12.21 2.86
C GLU A 74 4.76 -11.12 3.65
N VAL A 75 5.22 -10.85 4.88
CA VAL A 75 4.60 -9.82 5.74
C VAL A 75 4.90 -8.42 5.23
N LYS A 76 6.13 -8.18 4.74
CA LYS A 76 6.46 -6.90 4.08
C LYS A 76 5.58 -6.63 2.87
N LYS A 77 5.29 -7.65 2.06
CA LYS A 77 4.35 -7.53 0.93
C LYS A 77 2.94 -7.16 1.41
N LEU A 78 2.47 -7.76 2.51
CA LEU A 78 1.18 -7.42 3.10
C LEU A 78 1.16 -5.97 3.61
N GLU A 79 2.17 -5.55 4.36
CA GLU A 79 2.32 -4.18 4.86
C GLU A 79 2.27 -3.16 3.71
N ASN A 80 3.06 -3.39 2.66
CA ASN A 80 3.07 -2.55 1.46
C ASN A 80 1.70 -2.52 0.76
N SER A 81 1.00 -3.65 0.68
CA SER A 81 -0.34 -3.72 0.07
C SER A 81 -1.36 -2.91 0.86
N ILE A 82 -1.29 -2.95 2.20
CA ILE A 82 -2.15 -2.14 3.07
C ILE A 82 -1.80 -0.66 2.90
N ALA A 83 -0.52 -0.31 2.84
CA ALA A 83 -0.07 1.07 2.67
C ALA A 83 -0.56 1.65 1.34
N GLU A 84 -0.44 0.90 0.24
CA GLU A 84 -0.94 1.29 -1.08
C GLU A 84 -2.46 1.48 -1.08
N PHE A 85 -3.20 0.57 -0.44
CA PHE A 85 -4.65 0.68 -0.29
C PHE A 85 -5.06 1.94 0.50
N LEU A 86 -4.44 2.20 1.66
CA LEU A 86 -4.74 3.36 2.48
C LEU A 86 -4.34 4.68 1.80
N LEU A 87 -3.26 4.68 1.03
CA LEU A 87 -2.86 5.81 0.20
C LEU A 87 -3.92 6.10 -0.88
N ASN A 88 -4.43 5.07 -1.55
CA ASN A 88 -5.54 5.20 -2.50
C ASN A 88 -6.80 5.75 -1.81
N CYS A 89 -7.13 5.30 -0.60
CA CYS A 89 -8.25 5.86 0.17
C CYS A 89 -8.03 7.35 0.50
N LYS A 90 -6.81 7.71 0.90
CA LYS A 90 -6.45 9.08 1.26
C LYS A 90 -6.56 10.04 0.08
N GLU A 91 -6.27 9.61 -1.14
CA GLU A 91 -6.46 10.43 -2.35
C GLU A 91 -7.92 10.91 -2.50
N TYR A 92 -8.91 10.13 -2.07
CA TYR A 92 -10.33 10.52 -2.12
C TYR A 92 -10.80 11.27 -0.87
N ALA A 93 -10.25 10.94 0.31
CA ALA A 93 -10.58 11.57 1.58
C ALA A 93 -9.86 12.89 1.85
N ARG A 94 -8.87 13.25 1.02
CA ARG A 94 -8.05 14.47 1.16
C ARG A 94 -7.37 14.53 2.53
N ASN A 95 -7.63 15.58 3.32
CA ASN A 95 -7.03 15.77 4.64
C ASN A 95 -7.79 15.05 5.77
N ASN A 96 -8.95 14.45 5.46
CA ASN A 96 -9.80 13.81 6.47
C ASN A 96 -9.48 12.33 6.67
N LEU A 97 -8.42 11.82 6.03
CA LEU A 97 -7.89 10.49 6.32
C LEU A 97 -6.39 10.57 6.59
N GLN A 98 -6.01 10.07 7.76
CA GLN A 98 -4.63 9.91 8.18
C GLN A 98 -4.40 8.47 8.57
N PHE A 99 -3.19 7.97 8.34
CA PHE A 99 -2.82 6.62 8.78
C PHE A 99 -1.34 6.57 9.12
N ARG A 100 -0.98 5.65 10.01
CA ARG A 100 0.39 5.40 10.40
C ARG A 100 0.58 3.93 10.74
N PHE A 101 1.76 3.43 10.44
CA PHE A 101 2.19 2.09 10.76
C PHE A 101 2.95 2.12 12.09
N LEU A 102 2.51 1.32 13.05
CA LEU A 102 3.03 1.31 14.42
C LEU A 102 3.55 -0.08 14.78
N ASN A 103 4.66 -0.09 15.50
CA ASN A 103 5.11 -1.27 16.23
C ASN A 103 4.65 -1.11 17.70
N PRO A 104 3.67 -1.89 18.18
CA PRO A 104 3.15 -1.73 19.54
C PRO A 104 4.17 -2.13 20.62
N TYR A 105 5.26 -2.80 20.24
CA TYR A 105 6.32 -3.26 21.13
C TYR A 105 7.50 -2.28 21.21
N GLU A 106 7.52 -1.24 20.38
CA GLU A 106 8.65 -0.32 20.31
C GLU A 106 8.88 0.40 21.64
N GLY A 107 10.09 0.27 22.19
CA GLY A 107 10.47 0.87 23.47
C GLY A 107 9.90 0.18 24.72
N LEU A 108 9.22 -0.96 24.60
CA LEU A 108 8.66 -1.70 25.73
C LEU A 108 9.57 -2.84 26.19
N ILE A 109 9.72 -2.97 27.51
CA ILE A 109 10.28 -4.15 28.17
C ILE A 109 9.27 -5.31 28.19
N ASP A 110 9.73 -6.55 28.35
CA ASP A 110 8.91 -7.77 28.21
C ASP A 110 7.61 -7.75 29.04
N SER A 111 7.67 -7.32 30.30
CA SER A 111 6.47 -7.24 31.16
C SER A 111 5.46 -6.19 30.72
N ALA A 112 5.91 -5.13 30.03
CA ALA A 112 5.05 -4.12 29.44
C ALA A 112 4.48 -4.58 28.09
N GLN A 113 5.20 -5.41 27.35
CA GLN A 113 4.73 -5.99 26.09
C GLN A 113 3.50 -6.87 26.31
N THR A 114 3.52 -7.75 27.32
CA THR A 114 2.35 -8.61 27.64
C THR A 114 1.11 -7.78 27.98
N ARG A 115 1.27 -6.71 28.77
CA ARG A 115 0.14 -5.82 29.11
C ARG A 115 -0.41 -5.09 27.88
N MET A 116 0.47 -4.70 26.96
CA MET A 116 0.08 -4.10 25.69
C MET A 116 -0.70 -5.11 24.82
N GLU A 117 -0.24 -6.36 24.73
CA GLU A 117 -0.94 -7.45 24.04
C GLU A 117 -2.35 -7.64 24.61
N ASP A 118 -2.48 -7.76 25.94
CA ASP A 118 -3.77 -7.93 26.62
C ASP A 118 -4.72 -6.76 26.35
N SER A 119 -4.19 -5.53 26.37
CA SER A 119 -4.98 -4.32 26.12
C SER A 119 -5.49 -4.27 24.67
N LEU A 120 -4.63 -4.57 23.70
CA LEU A 120 -5.00 -4.56 22.28
C LEU A 120 -6.01 -5.67 21.96
N ASN A 121 -5.87 -6.83 22.60
CA ASN A 121 -6.83 -7.92 22.52
C ASN A 121 -8.17 -7.52 23.12
N TYR A 122 -8.19 -7.01 24.35
CA TYR A 122 -9.42 -6.68 25.06
C TYR A 122 -10.22 -5.54 24.40
N PHE A 123 -9.56 -4.46 24.00
CA PHE A 123 -10.26 -3.27 23.47
C PHE A 123 -10.52 -3.34 21.96
N TYR A 124 -9.68 -4.04 21.21
CA TYR A 124 -9.71 -4.00 19.74
C TYR A 124 -9.78 -5.39 19.08
N GLY A 125 -9.78 -6.48 19.85
CA GLY A 125 -9.79 -7.84 19.32
C GLY A 125 -8.53 -8.21 18.54
N LEU A 126 -7.42 -7.52 18.80
CA LEU A 126 -6.16 -7.73 18.09
C LEU A 126 -5.30 -8.77 18.83
N TYR A 127 -5.11 -9.93 18.22
CA TYR A 127 -4.32 -11.03 18.77
C TYR A 127 -2.88 -11.01 18.25
N PRO A 128 -1.87 -11.30 19.10
CA PRO A 128 -0.51 -11.51 18.65
C PRO A 128 -0.40 -12.85 17.92
N SER A 129 0.15 -12.81 16.72
CA SER A 129 0.50 -13.98 15.91
C SER A 129 1.99 -14.25 16.01
N VAL A 130 2.34 -15.53 16.11
CA VAL A 130 3.74 -15.95 16.15
C VAL A 130 4.27 -16.04 14.72
N LEU A 131 5.36 -15.32 14.44
CA LEU A 131 6.13 -15.46 13.22
C LEU A 131 7.42 -16.20 13.51
N SER A 132 7.60 -17.35 12.86
CA SER A 132 8.87 -18.04 12.80
C SER A 132 9.66 -17.46 11.63
N ALA A 133 10.48 -16.45 11.90
CA ALA A 133 11.25 -15.75 10.89
C ALA A 133 12.73 -15.72 11.32
N PRO A 134 13.65 -16.34 10.56
CA PRO A 134 15.07 -16.15 10.84
C PRO A 134 15.43 -14.67 10.62
N GLU A 135 16.05 -14.03 11.61
CA GLU A 135 16.46 -12.62 11.50
C GLU A 135 17.59 -12.46 10.46
N LYS A 136 18.46 -13.48 10.32
CA LYS A 136 19.48 -13.60 9.26
C LYS A 136 19.64 -15.05 8.80
N VAL A 137 20.21 -15.23 7.60
CA VAL A 137 20.54 -16.56 7.06
C VAL A 137 21.65 -17.18 7.92
N GLY A 138 21.31 -18.22 8.68
CA GLY A 138 22.23 -18.93 9.59
C GLY A 138 21.95 -18.71 11.09
N ASP A 139 21.01 -17.82 11.45
CA ASP A 139 20.58 -17.63 12.84
C ASP A 139 19.51 -18.66 13.24
N GLU A 140 19.40 -18.95 14.54
CA GLU A 140 18.30 -19.74 15.10
C GLU A 140 16.96 -19.04 14.81
N LEU A 141 15.89 -19.84 14.68
CA LEU A 141 14.54 -19.32 14.50
C LEU A 141 14.11 -18.55 15.76
N GLU A 142 14.32 -17.23 15.76
CA GLU A 142 13.81 -16.39 16.83
C GLU A 142 12.29 -16.24 16.66
N ILE A 143 11.55 -16.75 17.64
CA ILE A 143 10.10 -16.73 17.66
C ILE A 143 9.65 -15.29 17.90
N SER A 144 9.23 -14.62 16.83
CA SER A 144 8.94 -13.20 16.84
C SER A 144 7.43 -12.97 16.83
N LYS A 145 6.87 -12.40 17.90
CA LYS A 145 5.45 -12.03 17.91
C LYS A 145 5.18 -10.81 17.02
N LEU A 146 4.10 -10.85 16.25
CA LEU A 146 3.58 -9.76 15.45
C LEU A 146 2.08 -9.62 15.71
N ILE A 147 1.63 -8.41 16.02
CA ILE A 147 0.19 -8.08 15.95
C ILE A 147 -0.09 -7.65 14.51
N HIS A 148 -1.18 -8.16 13.94
CA HIS A 148 -1.69 -7.71 12.66
C HIS A 148 -3.11 -7.14 12.83
N GLY A 149 -3.30 -5.88 12.45
CA GLY A 149 -4.62 -5.26 12.45
C GLY A 149 -4.55 -3.75 12.41
N ALA A 150 -5.71 -3.10 12.47
CA ALA A 150 -5.79 -1.66 12.49
C ALA A 150 -6.89 -1.17 13.42
N VAL A 151 -6.65 -0.03 14.05
CA VAL A 151 -7.62 0.67 14.87
C VAL A 151 -8.00 1.96 14.16
N VAL A 152 -9.30 2.18 14.00
CA VAL A 152 -9.86 3.40 13.40
C VAL A 152 -10.36 4.29 14.53
N LYS A 153 -9.94 5.55 14.52
CA LYS A 153 -10.27 6.57 15.52
C LYS A 153 -10.81 7.82 14.84
#